data_AF-A0A917DWN7-F1
#
_entry.id   AF-A0A917DWN7-F1
#
_cell.length_a   1.000
_cell.length_b   1.000
_cell.length_c   1.000
_cell.angle_alpha   90.00
_cell.angle_beta   90.00
_cell.angle_gamma   90.00
#
_symmetry.space_group_name_H-M   'P 1'
#
loop_
_entity.id
_entity.type
_entity.pdbx_description
1 polymer ?
#
loop_
_entity_poly.entity_id
_entity_poly.type
_entity_poly.pdbx_seq_one_letter_code
_entity_poly.pdbx_strand_id
1 'polypeptide(L)' 'MERQPVQTDQTAQPKIGASPDLPTSAGQAGRKSEPIENAHNGSMVQDEQDMKRLGNDMKGMKTNSQLEEEGLVPDPIQE' A
#
# COMPACT_ATOMS: atom_id res chain seq x y z
N MET A 1 -3.76 -43.79 -4.12
CA MET A 1 -4.61 -42.73 -3.53
C MET A 1 -4.03 -41.40 -3.95
N GLU A 2 -4.52 -40.89 -5.08
CA GLU A 2 -4.12 -39.61 -5.67
C GLU A 2 -4.62 -38.46 -4.80
N ARG A 3 -3.74 -37.50 -4.49
CA ARG A 3 -4.15 -36.23 -3.87
C ARG A 3 -4.60 -35.31 -5.00
N GLN A 4 -5.89 -35.01 -5.05
CA GLN A 4 -6.43 -34.03 -5.99
C GLN A 4 -5.96 -32.62 -5.62
N PRO A 5 -5.68 -31.73 -6.60
CA PRO A 5 -5.32 -30.35 -6.35
C PRO A 5 -6.55 -29.53 -5.92
N VAL A 6 -6.41 -28.79 -4.82
CA VAL A 6 -7.43 -27.84 -4.33
C VAL A 6 -7.52 -26.68 -5.31
N GLN A 7 -8.66 -26.57 -5.99
CA GLN A 7 -9.01 -25.39 -6.80
C GLN A 7 -9.29 -24.22 -5.85
N THR A 8 -8.41 -23.22 -5.84
CA THR A 8 -8.69 -21.94 -5.20
C THR A 8 -9.63 -21.13 -6.08
N ASP A 9 -10.90 -21.10 -5.67
CA ASP A 9 -11.93 -20.27 -6.27
C ASP A 9 -11.59 -18.79 -6.03
N GLN A 10 -11.38 -18.06 -7.12
CA GLN A 10 -11.22 -16.61 -7.12
C GLN A 10 -12.62 -16.00 -7.06
N THR A 11 -13.12 -15.63 -5.88
CA THR A 11 -14.16 -14.58 -5.76
C THR A 11 -14.42 -14.22 -4.30
N ALA A 12 -13.74 -13.19 -3.80
CA ALA A 12 -14.29 -12.21 -2.86
C ALA A 12 -13.22 -11.17 -2.51
N GLN A 13 -13.10 -10.10 -3.30
CA GLN A 13 -12.55 -8.86 -2.75
C GLN A 13 -13.64 -8.21 -1.90
N PRO A 14 -13.43 -7.98 -0.58
CA PRO A 14 -14.36 -7.18 0.20
C PRO A 14 -14.36 -5.75 -0.38
N LYS A 15 -15.56 -5.26 -0.68
CA LYS A 15 -15.78 -3.88 -1.13
C LYS A 15 -15.56 -2.98 0.09
N ILE A 16 -14.32 -2.56 0.34
CA ILE A 16 -14.02 -1.54 1.34
C ILE A 16 -14.65 -0.22 0.87
N GLY A 17 -15.47 0.38 1.72
CA GLY A 17 -16.22 1.59 1.43
C GLY A 17 -15.29 2.72 0.97
N ALA A 18 -15.69 3.39 -0.11
CA ALA A 18 -14.99 4.56 -0.62
C ALA A 18 -15.21 5.74 0.32
N SER A 19 -14.26 6.00 1.20
CA SER A 19 -14.07 7.32 1.80
C SER A 19 -13.51 8.26 0.72
N PRO A 20 -14.09 9.45 0.50
CA PRO A 20 -13.76 10.33 -0.64
C PRO A 20 -12.38 11.00 -0.56
N ASP A 21 -11.65 10.85 0.55
CA ASP A 21 -10.41 11.60 0.82
C ASP A 21 -9.12 10.79 0.63
N LEU A 22 -9.18 9.58 0.04
CA LEU A 22 -7.96 8.84 -0.32
C LEU A 22 -7.32 9.46 -1.59
N PRO A 23 -6.03 9.84 -1.56
CA PRO A 23 -5.35 10.28 -2.77
C PRO A 23 -5.46 9.17 -3.83
N THR A 24 -5.94 9.54 -5.01
CA THR A 24 -6.34 8.63 -6.11
C THR A 24 -5.14 7.96 -6.81
N SER A 25 -4.00 7.86 -6.15
CA SER A 25 -2.83 7.10 -6.58
C SER A 25 -2.83 5.79 -5.81
N ALA A 26 -3.36 4.74 -6.44
CA ALA A 26 -3.43 3.41 -5.86
C ALA A 26 -2.05 2.73 -5.63
N GLY A 27 -0.96 3.49 -5.42
CA GLY A 27 0.39 2.96 -5.28
C GLY A 27 0.76 1.99 -6.41
N GLN A 28 1.28 0.83 -6.03
CA GLN A 28 1.53 -0.30 -6.95
C GLN A 28 0.28 -1.18 -7.19
N ALA A 29 -0.86 -0.90 -6.55
CA ALA A 29 -2.06 -1.72 -6.71
C ALA A 29 -2.57 -1.67 -8.15
N GLY A 30 -2.71 -2.86 -8.74
CA GLY A 30 -3.10 -3.02 -10.14
C GLY A 30 -1.94 -3.12 -11.14
N ARG A 31 -0.68 -2.91 -10.71
CA ARG A 31 0.49 -3.28 -11.51
C ARG A 31 0.72 -4.78 -11.45
N LYS A 32 1.32 -5.34 -12.51
CA LYS A 32 1.78 -6.74 -12.50
C LYS A 32 2.92 -6.87 -11.49
N SER A 33 2.92 -7.94 -10.72
CA SER A 33 4.03 -8.29 -9.84
C SER A 33 5.24 -8.74 -10.66
N GLU A 34 6.42 -8.26 -10.31
CA GLU A 34 7.68 -8.78 -10.83
C GLU A 34 8.07 -10.11 -10.13
N PRO A 35 8.81 -11.01 -10.80
CA PRO A 35 9.39 -12.20 -10.18
C PRO A 35 10.31 -11.85 -9.01
N ILE A 36 10.43 -12.77 -8.05
CA ILE A 36 11.22 -12.56 -6.83
C ILE A 36 12.71 -12.33 -7.14
N GLU A 37 13.21 -12.93 -8.21
CA GLU A 37 14.59 -12.80 -8.68
C GLU A 37 14.93 -11.36 -9.09
N ASN A 38 13.92 -10.58 -9.48
CA ASN A 38 14.04 -9.17 -9.86
C ASN A 38 13.70 -8.23 -8.69
N ALA A 39 13.33 -8.76 -7.52
CA ALA A 39 12.98 -7.94 -6.37
C ALA A 39 14.23 -7.29 -5.76
N HIS A 40 14.18 -5.98 -5.59
CA HIS A 40 15.25 -5.20 -4.97
C HIS A 40 14.93 -4.97 -3.49
N ASN A 41 15.40 -5.88 -2.63
CA ASN A 41 15.26 -5.73 -1.18
C ASN A 41 15.91 -4.40 -0.72
N GLY A 42 15.12 -3.52 -0.10
CA GLY A 42 15.54 -2.17 0.27
C GLY A 42 14.98 -1.06 -0.63
N SER A 43 14.34 -1.42 -1.74
CA SER A 43 13.52 -0.49 -2.53
C SER A 43 12.04 -0.70 -2.20
N MET A 44 11.31 0.40 -2.01
CA MET A 44 9.84 0.39 -1.93
C MET A 44 9.18 0.46 -3.32
N VAL A 45 9.98 0.65 -4.38
CA VAL A 45 9.51 0.90 -5.75
C VAL A 45 10.12 -0.09 -6.74
N GLN A 46 9.35 -0.43 -7.77
CA GLN A 46 9.79 -1.34 -8.83
C GLN A 46 10.49 -0.59 -9.97
N ASP A 47 10.03 0.63 -10.30
CA ASP A 47 10.56 1.45 -11.39
C ASP A 47 10.61 2.95 -11.05
N GLU A 48 11.15 3.75 -11.97
CA GLU A 48 11.26 5.20 -11.82
C GLU A 48 9.89 5.90 -11.79
N GLN A 49 8.90 5.37 -12.49
CA GLN A 49 7.55 5.95 -12.49
C GLN A 49 6.88 5.77 -11.12
N ASP A 50 7.08 4.61 -10.48
CA ASP A 50 6.65 4.35 -9.11
C ASP A 50 7.35 5.28 -8.11
N MET A 51 8.64 5.54 -8.29
CA MET A 51 9.37 6.52 -7.48
C MET A 51 8.73 7.91 -7.54
N LYS A 52 8.42 8.39 -8.75
CA LYS A 52 7.78 9.70 -8.96
C LYS A 52 6.39 9.76 -8.33
N ARG A 53 5.60 8.69 -8.46
CA ARG A 53 4.27 8.58 -7.85
C ARG A 53 4.36 8.63 -6.33
N LEU A 54 5.17 7.75 -5.74
CA LEU A 54 5.38 7.70 -4.30
C LEU A 54 5.83 9.07 -3.75
N GLY A 55 6.74 9.76 -4.43
CA GLY A 55 7.15 11.11 -4.03
C GLY A 55 6.02 12.13 -4.03
N ASN A 56 5.13 12.08 -5.02
CA ASN A 56 3.94 12.95 -5.07
C ASN A 56 2.95 12.59 -3.95
N ASP A 57 2.76 11.30 -3.69
CA ASP A 57 1.85 10.80 -2.65
C ASP A 57 2.36 11.23 -1.26
N MET A 58 3.67 11.08 -1.03
CA MET A 58 4.32 11.51 0.20
C MET A 58 4.25 13.02 0.43
N LYS A 59 4.27 13.82 -0.64
CA LYS A 59 4.15 15.28 -0.53
C LYS A 59 2.78 15.72 0.01
N GLY A 60 1.75 14.92 -0.23
CA GLY A 60 0.40 15.19 0.29
C GLY A 60 0.16 14.67 1.71
N MET A 61 1.07 13.86 2.26
CA MET A 61 0.93 13.31 3.61
C MET A 61 1.43 14.31 4.66
N LYS A 62 0.65 14.47 5.73
CA LYS A 62 1.00 15.33 6.85
C LYS A 62 2.10 14.69 7.70
N THR A 63 2.96 15.53 8.27
CA THR A 63 3.96 15.09 9.25
C THR A 63 3.33 14.96 10.64
N ASN A 64 3.99 14.27 11.56
CA ASN A 64 3.52 14.17 12.94
C ASN A 64 3.34 15.55 13.58
N SER A 65 4.26 16.50 13.34
CA SER A 65 4.12 17.87 13.87
C SER A 65 2.85 18.59 13.34
N GLN A 66 2.50 18.39 12.07
CA GLN A 66 1.28 18.96 11.49
C GLN A 66 0.01 18.29 12.03
N LEU A 67 0.07 16.97 12.29
CA LEU A 67 -1.03 16.24 12.91
C LEU A 67 -1.22 16.65 14.38
N GLU A 68 -0.14 16.89 15.11
CA GLU A 68 -0.17 17.41 16.48
C GLU A 68 -0.81 18.81 16.56
N GLU A 69 -0.48 19.71 15.61
CA GLU A 69 -1.13 21.03 15.49
C GLU A 69 -2.65 20.92 15.25
N GLU A 70 -3.09 19.84 14.60
CA GLU A 70 -4.50 19.52 14.37
C GLU A 70 -5.16 18.76 15.54
N GLY A 71 -4.41 18.51 16.62
CA GLY A 71 -4.89 17.77 17.79
C GLY A 71 -4.97 16.25 17.59
N LEU A 72 -4.43 15.74 16.49
CA LEU A 72 -4.33 14.31 16.19
C LEU A 72 -3.04 13.76 16.81
N VAL A 73 -3.07 13.54 18.12
CA VAL A 73 -1.94 13.00 18.88
C VAL A 73 -1.96 11.47 18.79
N PRO A 74 -0.83 10.82 18.45
CA PRO A 74 -0.75 9.36 18.41
C PRO A 74 -0.95 8.74 19.79
N ASP A 75 -1.49 7.52 19.81
CA ASP A 75 -1.68 6.78 21.06
C ASP A 75 -0.36 6.62 21.83
N PRO A 76 -0.38 6.72 23.17
CA PRO A 76 0.82 6.53 23.97
C PRO A 76 1.48 5.17 23.71
N ILE A 77 2.82 5.16 23.64
CA ILE A 77 3.60 3.93 23.55
C ILE A 77 3.35 3.10 24.81
N GLN A 78 2.97 1.83 24.63
CA GLN A 78 2.75 0.89 25.73
C GLN A 78 4.07 0.17 26.06
N GLU A 79 4.42 0.11 27.35
CA GLU A 79 5.54 -0.71 27.89
C GLU A 79 5.12 -2.16 28.13
#